data_AF-M0FBQ2-F1
#
_entry.id   AF-M0FBQ2-F1
#
_cell.length_a   1.000
_cell.length_b   1.000
_cell.length_c   1.000
_cell.angle_alpha   90.00
_cell.angle_beta   90.00
_cell.angle_gamma   90.00
#
_symmetry.space_group_name_H-M   'P 1'
#
loop_
_entity.id
_entity.type
_entity.pdbx_description
1 polymer ?
#
loop_
_entity_poly.entity_id
_entity_poly.type
_entity_poly.pdbx_seq_one_letter_code
_entity_poly.pdbx_strand_id
1 'polypeptide(L)' 'MDVLIPIDGTDASKRALDFAIEMVDGMGGSLHVVHYTNNRTDATEAILDGARGRLKAGDFGGEPELSTITVDV' A
#
# COMPACT_ATOMS: atom_id res chain seq x y z
N MET A 1 -7.37 9.11 -11.91
CA MET A 1 -7.29 7.65 -12.12
C MET A 1 -7.21 7.00 -10.75
N ASP A 2 -7.88 5.86 -10.56
CA ASP A 2 -7.88 5.16 -9.26
C ASP A 2 -7.01 3.92 -9.35
N VAL A 3 -6.04 3.79 -8.43
CA VAL A 3 -5.05 2.71 -8.41
C VAL A 3 -5.23 1.90 -7.14
N LEU A 4 -5.38 0.58 -7.28
CA LEU A 4 -5.37 -0.37 -6.17
C LEU A 4 -4.08 -1.19 -6.23
N ILE A 5 -3.32 -1.21 -5.14
CA ILE A 5 -2.10 -2.02 -5.00
C ILE A 5 -2.20 -2.98 -3.81
N PRO A 6 -2.09 -4.29 -4.05
CA PRO A 6 -1.92 -5.25 -2.99
C PRO A 6 -0.46 -5.28 -2.48
N ILE A 7 -0.30 -5.40 -1.16
CA ILE A 7 1.00 -5.59 -0.49
C ILE A 7 1.01 -6.88 0.33
N ASP A 8 2.13 -7.60 0.31
CA ASP A 8 2.34 -8.86 1.05
C ASP A 8 3.64 -8.87 1.86
N GLY A 9 4.41 -7.77 1.84
CA GLY A 9 5.68 -7.65 2.55
C GLY A 9 6.90 -8.10 1.75
N THR A 10 6.71 -8.64 0.55
CA THR A 10 7.82 -8.99 -0.34
C THR A 10 8.48 -7.75 -0.93
N ASP A 11 9.72 -7.89 -1.39
CA ASP A 11 10.40 -6.79 -2.08
C ASP A 11 9.79 -6.48 -3.45
N ALA A 12 9.05 -7.43 -4.03
CA ALA A 12 8.25 -7.17 -5.22
C ALA A 12 7.08 -6.24 -4.90
N SER A 13 6.32 -6.52 -3.83
CA SER A 13 5.18 -5.68 -3.46
C SER A 13 5.61 -4.29 -3.00
N LYS A 14 6.76 -4.17 -2.31
CA LYS A 14 7.33 -2.88 -1.92
C LYS A 14 7.66 -2.02 -3.14
N ARG A 15 8.36 -2.58 -4.13
CA ARG A 15 8.68 -1.87 -5.38
C ARG A 15 7.43 -1.50 -6.18
N ALA A 16 6.40 -2.36 -6.16
CA ALA A 16 5.13 -2.05 -6.80
C ALA A 16 4.42 -0.86 -6.12
N LEU A 17 4.46 -0.79 -4.78
CA LEU A 17 3.96 0.37 -4.04
C LEU A 17 4.74 1.64 -4.40
N ASP A 18 6.07 1.58 -4.40
CA ASP A 18 6.92 2.74 -4.75
C ASP A 18 6.59 3.26 -6.17
N PHE A 19 6.42 2.37 -7.15
CA PHE A 19 6.03 2.74 -8.51
C PHE A 19 4.61 3.34 -8.59
N ALA A 20 3.65 2.78 -7.85
CA ALA A 20 2.28 3.30 -7.85
C ALA A 20 2.19 4.71 -7.25
N ILE A 21 3.02 4.99 -6.24
CA ILE A 21 3.19 6.32 -5.65
C ILE A 21 3.65 7.32 -6.73
N GLU A 22 4.74 7.01 -7.45
CA GLU A 22 5.26 7.86 -8.53
C GLU A 22 4.25 8.07 -9.65
N MET A 23 3.52 7.02 -10.02
CA MET A 23 2.51 7.07 -11.08
C MET A 23 1.34 7.98 -10.72
N VAL A 24 0.81 7.87 -9.49
CA VAL A 24 -0.33 8.66 -9.03
C VAL A 24 0.05 10.13 -8.84
N ASP A 25 1.26 10.41 -8.36
CA ASP A 25 1.81 11.76 -8.25
C ASP A 25 1.90 12.45 -9.63
N GLY A 26 2.52 11.80 -10.61
CA GLY A 26 2.71 12.38 -11.94
C GLY A 26 1.43 12.53 -12.78
N MET A 27 0.40 11.71 -12.54
CA MET A 27 -0.81 11.66 -13.37
C MET A 27 -2.05 12.29 -12.73
N GLY A 28 -2.00 12.60 -11.43
CA GLY A 28 -3.17 13.07 -10.67
C GLY A 28 -4.20 11.95 -10.50
N GLY A 29 -4.18 11.29 -9.34
CA GLY A 29 -5.08 10.19 -9.03
C GLY A 29 -5.24 9.89 -7.55
N SER A 30 -5.91 8.77 -7.27
CA SER A 30 -6.06 8.22 -5.93
C SER A 30 -5.29 6.89 -5.83
N LEU A 31 -4.73 6.62 -4.66
CA LEU A 31 -4.01 5.38 -4.36
C LEU A 31 -4.66 4.67 -3.19
N HIS A 32 -5.10 3.44 -3.44
CA HIS A 32 -5.61 2.50 -2.44
C HIS A 32 -4.59 1.37 -2.28
N VAL A 33 -4.11 1.17 -1.06
CA VAL A 33 -3.16 0.11 -0.71
C VAL A 33 -3.87 -0.90 0.17
N VAL A 34 -3.76 -2.18 -0.18
CA VAL A 34 -4.45 -3.26 0.55
C VAL A 34 -3.51 -4.39 0.93
N HIS A 35 -3.57 -4.80 2.19
CA HIS A 35 -2.95 -6.05 2.64
C HIS A 35 -4.02 -7.10 2.88
N TYR A 36 -3.84 -8.29 2.30
CA TYR A 36 -4.70 -9.44 2.56
C TYR A 36 -4.01 -10.39 3.54
N THR A 37 -4.73 -10.82 4.57
CA THR A 37 -4.23 -11.82 5.51
C THR A 37 -5.37 -12.70 6.03
N ASN A 38 -5.10 -13.93 6.40
CA ASN A 38 -6.06 -14.77 7.14
C ASN A 38 -5.92 -14.62 8.66
N ASN A 39 -4.84 -14.00 9.13
CA ASN A 39 -4.61 -13.74 10.54
C ASN A 39 -3.76 -12.47 10.73
N ARG A 40 -4.22 -11.58 11.60
CA ARG A 40 -3.49 -10.36 11.92
C ARG A 40 -2.43 -10.64 12.97
N THR A 41 -1.17 -10.49 12.58
CA THR A 41 0.00 -10.81 13.43
C THR A 41 1.00 -9.64 13.45
N ASP A 42 2.07 -9.78 14.22
CA ASP A 42 3.18 -8.82 14.22
C ASP A 42 3.79 -8.64 12.82
N ALA A 43 3.77 -9.67 11.98
CA ALA A 43 4.20 -9.57 10.58
C ALA A 43 3.26 -8.66 9.77
N THR A 44 1.95 -8.72 10.02
CA THR A 44 0.97 -7.80 9.41
C THR A 44 1.28 -6.37 9.80
N GLU A 45 1.52 -6.09 11.08
CA GLU A 45 1.86 -4.74 11.53
C GLU A 45 3.16 -4.23 10.89
N ALA A 46 4.19 -5.08 10.80
CA ALA A 46 5.44 -4.72 10.13
C ALA A 46 5.24 -4.37 8.65
N ILE A 47 4.35 -5.08 7.94
CA ILE A 47 4.00 -4.78 6.54
C ILE A 47 3.28 -3.43 6.46
N LEU A 48 2.29 -3.20 7.31
CA LEU A 48 1.51 -1.96 7.32
C LEU A 48 2.36 -0.75 7.69
N ASP A 49 3.25 -0.87 8.67
CA ASP A 49 4.18 0.21 9.04
C ASP A 49 5.17 0.52 7.93
N GLY A 50 5.67 -0.52 7.25
CA GLY A 50 6.51 -0.36 6.06
C GLY A 50 5.79 0.36 4.91
N ALA A 51 4.49 0.11 4.73
CA ALA A 51 3.65 0.80 3.74
C ALA A 51 3.36 2.25 4.16
N ARG A 52 3.00 2.49 5.43
CA ARG A 52 2.80 3.85 5.98
C ARG A 52 4.04 4.71 5.83
N GLY A 53 5.22 4.13 6.07
CA GLY A 53 6.49 4.83 5.90
C GLY A 53 6.72 5.30 4.46
N ARG A 54 6.43 4.43 3.49
CA ARG A 54 6.51 4.77 2.05
C ARG A 54 5.49 5.82 1.65
N LEU A 55 4.25 5.66 2.09
CA LEU A 55 3.19 6.62 1.80
C LEU A 55 3.51 7.99 2.39
N LYS A 56 4.00 8.09 3.62
CA LYS A 56 4.42 9.37 4.22
C LYS A 56 5.60 10.02 3.50
N ALA A 57 6.44 9.22 2.83
CA ALA A 57 7.56 9.73 2.07
C ALA A 57 7.17 10.20 0.65
N GLY A 58 6.03 9.75 0.14
CA GLY A 58 5.47 10.23 -1.13
C GLY A 58 4.79 11.59 -0.97
N ASP A 59 4.96 12.45 -1.96
CA ASP A 59 4.33 13.78 -2.02
C ASP A 59 3.18 13.76 -3.02
N PHE A 60 2.12 12.99 -2.72
CA PHE A 60 0.92 12.95 -3.59
C PHE A 60 -0.12 13.96 -3.11
N GLY A 61 -0.75 14.66 -4.05
CA GLY A 61 -1.77 15.69 -3.79
C GLY A 61 -3.10 15.20 -3.21
N GLY A 62 -3.20 13.95 -2.76
CA GLY A 62 -4.38 13.34 -2.16
C GLY A 62 -4.02 12.41 -0.99
N GLU A 63 -4.99 12.11 -0.13
CA GLU A 63 -4.75 11.24 1.03
C GLU A 63 -4.83 9.76 0.60
N PRO A 64 -3.73 8.98 0.70
CA PRO A 64 -3.74 7.58 0.31
C PRO A 64 -4.52 6.75 1.33
N GLU A 65 -5.27 5.77 0.85
CA GLU A 65 -6.00 4.84 1.73
C GLU A 65 -5.16 3.57 1.93
N LEU A 66 -4.95 3.17 3.18
CA LEU A 66 -4.33 1.88 3.52
C LEU A 66 -5.30 1.02 4.32
N SER A 67 -5.64 -0.13 3.75
CA SER A 67 -6.65 -1.04 4.29
C SER A 67 -6.08 -2.45 4.50
N THR A 68 -6.63 -3.17 5.47
CA THR A 68 -6.34 -4.60 5.68
C THR A 68 -7.63 -5.38 5.54
N ILE A 69 -7.60 -6.45 4.73
CA ILE A 69 -8.74 -7.32 4.52
C ILE A 69 -8.40 -8.70 5.08
N THR A 70 -9.24 -9.16 6.00
CA THR A 70 -9.17 -10.54 6.50
C THR A 70 -9.90 -11.46 5.53
N VAL A 71 -9.24 -12.53 5.08
CA VAL A 71 -9.83 -13.54 4.18
C VAL A 71 -9.73 -14.93 4.82
N ASP A 72 -10.86 -15.63 4.89
CA ASP A 72 -10.89 -17.05 5.28
C ASP A 72 -10.52 -17.88 4.04
N VAL A 73 -9.30 -18.44 4.03
CA VAL A 73 -8.77 -19.31 2.97
C VAL A 73 -8.43 -20.70 3.49
#